data_AF-A0A514XIN4-F1
#
_entry.id   AF-A0A514XIN4-F1
#
_cell.length_a   1.000
_cell.length_b   1.000
_cell.length_c   1.000
_cell.angle_alpha   90.00
_cell.angle_beta   90.00
_cell.angle_gamma   90.00
#
_symmetry.space_group_name_H-M   'P 1'
#
loop_
_entity.id
_entity.type
_entity.pdbx_description
1 polymer ?
#
loop_
_entity_poly.entity_id
_entity_poly.type
_entity_poly.pdbx_seq_one_letter_code
_entity_poly.pdbx_strand_id
1 'polypeptide(L)'
;MGIHAILTIVIFFVGNVGWSKSKCSTERIIEIDSIFSKTKISLGDIYHYYKQIDSCNAMDGGVAEGYQEKSNRLLAEQWDQVLLAKELKDSGFRKSLLLMVNDGSTNTVFNEICANAKNKCPQKQSFCKEVLNECRRTEDYIKKLQGIEQ
;
A
#
# COMPACT_ATOMS: atom_id res chain seq x y z
N MET A 1 -31.77 -15.75 -42.62
CA MET A 1 -31.20 -14.66 -41.80
C MET A 1 -31.75 -14.83 -40.40
N GLY A 2 -30.95 -15.31 -39.46
CA GLY A 2 -31.39 -15.52 -38.08
C GLY A 2 -30.24 -15.17 -37.15
N ILE A 3 -30.25 -13.96 -36.61
CA ILE A 3 -29.24 -13.50 -35.65
C ILE A 3 -29.64 -14.04 -34.29
N HIS A 4 -28.93 -15.07 -33.81
CA HIS A 4 -29.00 -15.47 -32.40
C HIS A 4 -28.16 -14.47 -31.60
N ALA A 5 -28.84 -13.57 -30.88
CA ALA A 5 -28.22 -12.71 -29.90
C ALA A 5 -27.81 -13.57 -28.69
N ILE A 6 -26.50 -13.84 -28.56
CA ILE A 6 -25.94 -14.46 -27.36
C ILE A 6 -25.89 -13.37 -26.30
N LEU A 7 -26.85 -13.43 -25.37
CA LEU A 7 -26.89 -12.61 -24.17
C LEU A 7 -25.79 -13.11 -23.22
N THR A 8 -24.59 -12.54 -23.33
CA THR A 8 -23.50 -12.81 -22.39
C THR A 8 -23.83 -12.13 -21.06
N ILE A 9 -24.35 -12.90 -20.10
CA ILE A 9 -24.52 -12.46 -18.72
C ILE A 9 -23.13 -12.29 -18.12
N VAL A 10 -22.67 -11.05 -17.98
CA VAL A 10 -21.50 -10.71 -17.17
C VAL A 10 -21.91 -10.90 -15.71
N ILE A 11 -21.55 -12.04 -15.14
CA ILE A 11 -21.68 -12.29 -13.70
C ILE A 11 -20.62 -11.41 -13.02
N PHE A 12 -21.03 -10.24 -12.52
CA PHE A 12 -20.25 -9.53 -11.53
C PHE A 12 -20.18 -10.44 -10.29
N PHE A 13 -19.02 -11.05 -10.06
CA PHE A 13 -18.68 -11.51 -8.73
C PHE A 13 -18.64 -10.28 -7.82
N VAL A 14 -19.79 -9.95 -7.22
CA VAL A 14 -19.82 -9.19 -5.98
C VAL A 14 -19.25 -10.16 -4.95
N GLY A 15 -17.91 -10.24 -4.92
CA GLY A 15 -17.23 -10.92 -3.85
C GLY A 15 -17.80 -10.34 -2.57
N ASN A 16 -18.31 -11.21 -1.70
CA ASN A 16 -18.63 -10.86 -0.33
C ASN A 16 -17.35 -10.31 0.28
N VAL A 17 -17.15 -8.99 0.21
CA VAL A 17 -16.16 -8.28 1.00
C VAL A 17 -16.66 -8.48 2.42
N GLY A 18 -16.10 -9.46 3.11
CA GLY A 18 -16.35 -9.66 4.52
C GLY A 18 -15.76 -8.47 5.24
N TRP A 19 -16.58 -7.47 5.57
CA TRP A 19 -16.17 -6.35 6.38
C TRP A 19 -15.75 -6.91 7.75
N SER A 20 -14.45 -7.03 7.96
CA SER A 20 -13.90 -7.28 9.30
C SER A 20 -14.42 -6.16 10.20
N LYS A 21 -15.20 -6.49 11.23
CA LYS A 21 -15.73 -5.48 12.16
C LYS A 21 -14.55 -4.84 12.88
N SER A 22 -14.30 -3.55 12.61
CA SER A 22 -13.31 -2.77 13.33
C SER A 22 -13.60 -2.81 14.83
N LYS A 23 -12.54 -2.89 15.64
CA LYS A 23 -12.62 -2.82 17.11
C LYS A 23 -12.82 -1.39 17.63
N CYS A 24 -12.69 -0.38 16.76
CA CYS A 24 -12.81 1.02 17.13
C CYS A 24 -14.15 1.60 16.68
N SER A 25 -14.53 2.73 17.30
CA SER A 25 -15.74 3.44 16.89
C SER A 25 -15.56 4.04 15.49
N THR A 26 -16.67 4.16 14.76
CA THR A 26 -16.69 4.76 13.43
C THR A 26 -16.12 6.19 13.45
N GLU A 27 -16.42 6.96 14.48
CA GLU A 27 -15.93 8.33 14.66
C GLU A 27 -14.40 8.37 14.73
N ARG A 28 -13.77 7.39 15.40
CA ARG A 28 -12.32 7.31 15.48
C ARG A 28 -11.69 6.96 14.13
N ILE A 29 -12.33 6.07 13.37
CA ILE A 29 -11.87 5.72 12.02
C ILE A 29 -11.95 6.94 11.08
N ILE A 30 -13.05 7.70 11.15
CA ILE A 30 -13.23 8.96 10.40
C ILE A 30 -12.19 10.00 10.82
N GLU A 31 -11.90 10.12 12.12
CA GLU A 31 -10.88 11.05 12.63
C GLU A 31 -9.50 10.71 12.04
N ILE A 32 -9.11 9.43 12.07
CA ILE A 32 -7.83 8.97 11.51
C ILE A 32 -7.79 9.22 10.00
N ASP A 33 -8.85 8.90 9.26
CA ASP A 33 -8.97 9.16 7.83
C ASP A 33 -8.78 10.65 7.50
N SER A 34 -9.45 11.51 8.26
CA SER A 34 -9.36 12.97 8.10
C SER A 34 -7.92 13.48 8.33
N ILE A 35 -7.13 12.80 9.15
CA ILE A 35 -5.72 13.15 9.35
C ILE A 35 -4.91 12.79 8.13
N PHE A 36 -5.12 11.60 7.55
CA PHE A 36 -4.45 11.20 6.31
C PHE A 36 -4.80 12.09 5.11
N SER A 37 -5.96 12.76 5.11
CA SER A 37 -6.26 13.76 4.07
C SER A 37 -5.41 15.05 4.16
N LYS A 38 -4.66 15.27 5.25
CA LYS A 38 -3.82 16.47 5.42
C LYS A 38 -2.57 16.42 4.53
N THR A 39 -2.12 17.59 4.09
CA THR A 39 -1.02 17.73 3.10
C THR A 39 0.38 17.40 3.64
N LYS A 40 0.59 17.45 4.97
CA LYS A 40 1.90 17.20 5.60
C LYS A 40 1.75 16.22 6.76
N ILE A 41 2.36 15.04 6.62
CA ILE A 41 2.40 13.99 7.62
C ILE A 41 3.83 13.45 7.64
N SER A 42 4.44 13.36 8.82
CA SER A 42 5.76 12.77 8.99
C SER A 42 5.66 11.24 9.10
N LEU A 43 6.78 10.53 8.93
CA LEU A 43 6.78 9.09 9.17
C LEU A 43 6.41 8.73 10.62
N GLY A 44 6.80 9.57 11.60
CA GLY A 44 6.43 9.38 12.99
C GLY A 44 4.91 9.44 13.20
N ASP A 45 4.24 10.35 12.49
CA ASP A 45 2.78 10.44 12.47
C ASP A 45 2.17 9.19 11.81
N ILE A 46 2.69 8.77 10.65
CA ILE A 46 2.22 7.53 9.99
C ILE A 46 2.36 6.33 10.92
N TYR A 47 3.49 6.21 11.62
CA TYR A 47 3.70 5.15 12.61
C TYR A 47 2.70 5.24 13.76
N HIS A 48 2.50 6.44 14.31
CA HIS A 48 1.56 6.67 15.40
C HIS A 48 0.14 6.21 15.02
N TYR A 49 -0.34 6.60 13.83
CA TYR A 49 -1.66 6.20 13.35
C TYR A 49 -1.70 4.73 12.91
N TYR A 50 -0.63 4.17 12.36
CA TYR A 50 -0.52 2.73 12.10
C TYR A 50 -0.84 1.92 13.37
N LYS A 51 -0.24 2.26 14.52
CA LYS A 51 -0.51 1.53 15.78
C LYS A 51 -1.97 1.60 16.18
N GLN A 52 -2.64 2.73 15.92
CA GLN A 52 -4.06 2.86 16.18
C GLN A 52 -4.88 2.00 15.22
N ILE A 53 -4.66 2.12 13.91
CA ILE A 53 -5.40 1.38 12.88
C ILE A 53 -5.23 -0.13 13.05
N ASP A 54 -4.00 -0.59 13.33
CA ASP A 54 -3.65 -1.98 13.61
C ASP A 54 -4.43 -2.49 14.83
N SER A 55 -4.46 -1.71 15.93
CA SER A 55 -5.26 -2.06 17.11
C SER A 55 -6.78 -2.10 16.83
N CYS A 56 -7.23 -1.31 15.86
CA CYS A 56 -8.62 -1.22 15.42
C CYS A 56 -8.99 -2.31 14.41
N ASN A 57 -8.06 -3.13 13.91
CA ASN A 57 -8.25 -4.00 12.74
C ASN A 57 -8.88 -3.24 11.56
N ALA A 58 -8.44 -2.00 11.31
CA ALA A 58 -9.05 -1.09 10.33
C ALA A 58 -8.12 -0.79 9.14
N MET A 59 -7.23 -1.73 8.80
CA MET A 59 -6.38 -1.68 7.60
C MET A 59 -7.15 -2.01 6.31
N ASP A 60 -8.49 -2.10 6.38
CA ASP A 60 -9.38 -2.35 5.24
C ASP A 60 -10.27 -1.11 5.01
N GLY A 61 -10.46 -0.69 3.75
CA GLY A 61 -11.37 0.41 3.37
C GLY A 61 -10.71 1.80 3.29
N GLY A 62 -11.47 2.89 3.48
CA GLY A 62 -11.02 4.27 3.20
C GLY A 62 -9.79 4.73 4.00
N VAL A 63 -9.66 4.31 5.26
CA VAL A 63 -8.45 4.58 6.07
C VAL A 63 -7.20 3.93 5.46
N ALA A 64 -7.36 2.77 4.83
CA ALA A 64 -6.26 2.10 4.14
C ALA A 64 -5.79 2.90 2.93
N GLU A 65 -6.72 3.52 2.18
CA GLU A 65 -6.40 4.36 1.02
C GLU A 65 -5.57 5.60 1.42
N GLY A 66 -6.03 6.34 2.44
CA GLY A 66 -5.28 7.50 2.94
C GLY A 66 -3.91 7.12 3.52
N TYR A 67 -3.86 6.00 4.27
CA TYR A 67 -2.60 5.44 4.78
C TYR A 67 -1.66 5.03 3.64
N GLN A 68 -2.18 4.38 2.61
CA GLN A 68 -1.44 3.92 1.44
C GLN A 68 -0.84 5.09 0.67
N GLU A 69 -1.65 6.09 0.34
CA GLU A 69 -1.21 7.28 -0.40
C GLU A 69 -0.02 7.95 0.31
N LYS A 70 -0.17 8.20 1.62
CA LYS A 70 0.87 8.89 2.40
C LYS A 70 2.10 8.03 2.62
N SER A 71 1.94 6.73 2.85
CA SER A 71 3.06 5.80 2.98
C SER A 71 3.87 5.71 1.70
N ASN A 72 3.20 5.56 0.55
CA ASN A 72 3.87 5.50 -0.75
C ASN A 72 4.55 6.82 -1.11
N ARG A 73 3.91 7.95 -0.82
CA ARG A 73 4.51 9.26 -1.02
C ARG A 73 5.76 9.47 -0.14
N LEU A 74 5.75 9.03 1.12
CA LEU A 74 6.95 9.06 1.97
C LEU A 74 8.08 8.21 1.39
N LEU A 75 7.77 7.01 0.89
CA LEU A 75 8.77 6.13 0.27
C LEU A 75 9.31 6.73 -1.05
N ALA A 76 8.48 7.43 -1.82
CA ALA A 76 8.93 8.07 -3.06
C ALA A 76 9.75 9.35 -2.80
N GLU A 77 9.26 10.24 -1.93
CA GLU A 77 9.78 11.60 -1.78
C GLU A 77 10.78 11.76 -0.62
N GLN A 78 10.67 10.94 0.43
CA GLN A 78 11.44 11.11 1.69
C GLN A 78 12.24 9.87 2.07
N TRP A 79 12.69 9.10 1.07
CA TRP A 79 13.38 7.82 1.23
C TRP A 79 14.47 7.80 2.31
N ASP A 80 15.37 8.80 2.32
CA ASP A 80 16.49 8.86 3.26
C ASP A 80 16.01 8.99 4.72
N GLN A 81 14.93 9.75 4.95
CA GLN A 81 14.34 9.88 6.27
C GLN A 81 13.71 8.56 6.73
N VAL A 82 13.06 7.84 5.81
CA VAL A 82 12.51 6.51 6.09
C VAL A 82 13.60 5.54 6.52
N LEU A 83 14.73 5.49 5.81
CA LEU A 83 15.83 4.58 6.15
C LEU A 83 16.45 4.86 7.53
N LEU A 84 16.42 6.10 8.00
CA LEU A 84 16.97 6.50 9.31
C LEU A 84 15.96 6.35 10.45
N ALA A 85 14.70 6.08 10.14
CA ALA A 85 13.63 6.03 11.11
C ALA A 85 13.76 4.84 12.07
N LYS A 86 13.64 5.13 13.37
CA LYS A 86 13.63 4.10 14.41
C LYS A 86 12.38 3.21 14.32
N GLU A 87 11.31 3.74 13.74
CA GLU A 87 10.01 3.12 13.55
C GLU A 87 10.11 1.86 12.67
N LEU A 88 11.09 1.79 11.74
CA LEU A 88 11.34 0.60 10.92
C LEU A 88 11.82 -0.63 11.73
N LYS A 89 12.16 -0.46 13.01
CA LYS A 89 12.45 -1.58 13.92
C LYS A 89 11.18 -2.35 14.29
N ASP A 90 10.01 -1.73 14.19
CA ASP A 90 8.72 -2.41 14.37
C ASP A 90 8.43 -3.24 13.13
N SER A 91 8.52 -4.57 13.26
CA SER A 91 8.31 -5.49 12.13
C SER A 91 6.89 -5.43 11.56
N GLY A 92 5.89 -5.07 12.38
CA GLY A 92 4.50 -4.92 11.93
C GLY A 92 4.37 -3.69 11.03
N PHE A 93 4.90 -2.56 11.50
CA PHE A 93 4.91 -1.33 10.70
C PHE A 93 5.71 -1.48 9.41
N ARG A 94 6.87 -2.13 9.50
CA ARG A 94 7.70 -2.41 8.32
C ARG A 94 6.95 -3.25 7.28
N LYS A 95 6.21 -4.28 7.71
CA LYS A 95 5.36 -5.09 6.83
C LYS A 95 4.21 -4.28 6.25
N SER A 96 3.58 -3.40 7.02
CA SER A 96 2.49 -2.57 6.50
C SER A 96 2.99 -1.60 5.42
N LEU A 97 4.17 -0.99 5.57
CA LEU A 97 4.78 -0.18 4.51
C LEU A 97 5.05 -0.99 3.23
N LEU A 98 5.57 -2.21 3.37
CA LEU A 98 5.82 -3.11 2.23
C LEU A 98 4.52 -3.49 1.50
N LEU A 99 3.44 -3.72 2.24
CA LEU A 99 2.13 -4.02 1.66
C LEU A 99 1.63 -2.87 0.77
N MET A 100 1.84 -1.62 1.19
CA MET A 100 1.40 -0.44 0.44
C MET A 100 2.13 -0.26 -0.90
N VAL A 101 3.38 -0.73 -1.01
CA VAL A 101 4.13 -0.73 -2.27
C VAL A 101 3.46 -1.63 -3.31
N ASN A 102 2.86 -2.74 -2.86
CA ASN A 102 2.22 -3.72 -3.74
C ASN A 102 0.80 -3.32 -4.18
N ASP A 103 0.08 -2.53 -3.37
CA ASP A 103 -1.36 -2.28 -3.54
C ASP A 103 -1.72 -1.21 -4.60
N GLY A 104 -0.84 -0.98 -5.57
CA GLY A 104 -1.20 -0.16 -6.75
C GLY A 104 -1.06 1.35 -6.56
N SER A 105 0.05 1.81 -6.00
CA SER A 105 0.46 3.19 -6.29
C SER A 105 0.52 3.40 -7.81
N THR A 106 0.17 4.60 -8.28
CA THR A 106 0.27 4.92 -9.72
C THR A 106 1.63 4.49 -10.25
N ASN A 107 1.70 3.99 -11.50
CA ASN A 107 2.93 3.45 -12.08
C ASN A 107 4.16 4.35 -11.81
N THR A 108 3.98 5.67 -11.83
CA THR A 108 5.02 6.65 -11.50
C THR A 108 5.56 6.52 -10.07
N VAL A 109 4.69 6.55 -9.06
CA VAL A 109 5.08 6.47 -7.64
C VAL A 109 5.71 5.12 -7.33
N PHE A 110 5.14 4.04 -7.86
CA PHE A 110 5.71 2.70 -7.74
C PHE A 110 7.14 2.65 -8.29
N ASN A 111 7.33 3.14 -9.52
CA ASN A 111 8.63 3.17 -10.17
C ASN A 111 9.65 4.01 -9.40
N GLU A 112 9.24 5.13 -8.80
CA GLU A 112 10.09 5.98 -7.96
C GLU A 112 10.54 5.25 -6.69
N ILE A 113 9.62 4.57 -5.99
CA ILE A 113 9.94 3.75 -4.82
C ILE A 113 10.96 2.68 -5.19
N CYS A 114 10.73 1.96 -6.29
CA CYS A 114 11.63 0.90 -6.75
C CYS A 114 13.00 1.45 -7.21
N ALA A 115 13.03 2.61 -7.86
CA ALA A 115 14.26 3.30 -8.22
C ALA A 115 15.03 3.76 -6.98
N ASN A 116 14.36 4.29 -5.95
CA ASN A 116 14.98 4.64 -4.68
C ASN A 116 15.56 3.39 -3.99
N ALA A 117 14.80 2.29 -3.93
CA ALA A 117 15.25 1.03 -3.36
C ALA A 117 16.46 0.43 -4.09
N LYS A 118 16.58 0.67 -5.39
CA LYS A 118 17.73 0.20 -6.19
C LYS A 118 18.95 1.11 -6.05
N ASN A 119 18.75 2.42 -6.11
CA ASN A 119 19.84 3.38 -6.33
C ASN A 119 20.30 4.10 -5.06
N LYS A 120 19.41 4.26 -4.06
CA LYS A 120 19.67 5.03 -2.84
C LYS A 120 19.84 4.15 -1.60
N CYS A 121 20.13 2.87 -1.80
CA CYS A 121 20.19 1.92 -0.69
C CYS A 121 21.62 1.72 -0.16
N PRO A 122 21.88 2.07 1.11
CA PRO A 122 23.15 1.77 1.74
C PRO A 122 23.39 0.26 1.79
N GLN A 123 24.64 -0.15 1.53
CA GLN A 123 25.05 -1.53 1.77
C GLN A 123 24.82 -1.84 3.25
N LYS A 124 23.89 -2.78 3.54
CA LYS A 124 23.45 -3.30 4.87
C LYS A 124 22.05 -2.88 5.34
N GLN A 125 21.32 -2.01 4.64
CA GLN A 125 19.92 -1.75 4.98
C GLN A 125 19.03 -2.93 4.54
N SER A 126 18.47 -3.68 5.49
CA SER A 126 17.62 -4.84 5.18
C SER A 126 16.27 -4.40 4.58
N PHE A 127 15.76 -3.24 4.98
CA PHE A 127 14.47 -2.73 4.48
C PHE A 127 14.51 -2.48 2.98
N CYS A 128 15.62 -1.92 2.49
CA CYS A 128 15.89 -1.78 1.06
C CYS A 128 15.72 -3.08 0.27
N LYS A 129 16.30 -4.18 0.78
CA LYS A 129 16.22 -5.48 0.10
C LYS A 129 14.79 -6.00 0.05
N GLU A 130 14.01 -5.76 1.11
CA GLU A 130 12.60 -6.14 1.14
C GLU A 130 11.77 -5.32 0.17
N VAL A 131 11.93 -3.99 0.14
CA VAL A 131 11.23 -3.15 -0.84
C VAL A 131 11.58 -3.57 -2.26
N LEU A 132 12.86 -3.81 -2.57
CA LEU A 132 13.28 -4.28 -3.89
C LEU A 132 12.68 -5.65 -4.25
N ASN A 133 12.55 -6.54 -3.27
CA ASN A 133 11.89 -7.83 -3.48
C ASN A 133 10.39 -7.67 -3.76
N GLU A 134 9.70 -6.77 -3.05
CA GLU A 134 8.28 -6.49 -3.35
C GLU A 134 8.13 -5.85 -4.73
N CYS A 135 8.97 -4.87 -5.08
CA CYS A 135 9.00 -4.29 -6.43
C CYS A 135 9.08 -5.37 -7.52
N ARG A 136 10.02 -6.32 -7.39
CA ARG A 136 10.16 -7.42 -8.35
C ARG A 136 8.89 -8.30 -8.43
N ARG A 137 8.29 -8.64 -7.28
CA ARG A 137 7.08 -9.46 -7.25
C ARG A 137 5.91 -8.75 -7.93
N THR A 138 5.73 -7.47 -7.66
CA THR A 138 4.67 -6.65 -8.26
C THR A 138 4.89 -6.49 -9.76
N GLU A 139 6.13 -6.24 -10.22
CA GLU A 139 6.47 -6.21 -11.65
C GLU A 139 6.16 -7.54 -12.36
N ASP A 140 6.54 -8.67 -11.76
CA ASP A 140 6.26 -10.00 -12.31
C ASP A 140 4.75 -10.28 -12.38
N TYR A 141 3.98 -9.83 -11.38
CA TYR A 141 2.53 -9.92 -11.37
C TYR A 141 1.90 -9.07 -12.49
N ILE A 142 2.38 -7.83 -12.70
CA ILE A 142 1.89 -6.95 -13.78
C ILE A 142 2.17 -7.58 -15.16
N LYS A 143 3.38 -8.12 -15.39
CA LYS A 143 3.73 -8.79 -16.65
C LYS A 143 2.80 -9.97 -16.95
N LYS A 144 2.48 -10.77 -15.93
CA LYS A 144 1.51 -11.88 -16.01
C LYS A 144 0.13 -11.39 -16.45
N LEU A 145 -0.37 -10.33 -15.80
CA LEU A 145 -1.68 -9.77 -16.15
C LEU A 145 -1.73 -9.23 -17.58
N GLN A 146 -0.61 -8.71 -18.08
CA GLN A 146 -0.50 -8.18 -19.44
C GLN A 146 -0.25 -9.26 -20.51
N GLY A 147 -0.07 -10.52 -20.12
CA GLY A 147 0.25 -11.61 -21.04
C GLY A 147 1.63 -11.47 -21.70
N ILE A 148 2.56 -10.80 -21.02
CA ILE A 148 3.94 -10.55 -21.51
C ILE A 148 4.91 -11.65 -21.06
N GLU A 149 4.41 -12.78 -20.55
CA GLU A 149 5.28 -13.93 -20.25
C GLU A 149 5.90 -14.48 -21.55
N GLN A 150 7.24 -14.39 -21.66
CA GLN A 150 8.05 -15.04 -22.69
C GLN A 150 8.34 -16.49 -22.30
#